data_AF-A0A6G3S195-F1
#
_entry.id   AF-A0A6G3S195-F1
#
_cell.length_a   1.000
_cell.length_b   1.000
_cell.length_c   1.000
_cell.angle_alpha   90.00
_cell.angle_beta   90.00
_cell.angle_gamma   90.00
#
_symmetry.space_group_name_H-M   'P 1'
#
loop_
_entity.id
_entity.type
_entity.pdbx_description
1 polymer ?
#
loop_
_entity_poly.entity_id
_entity_poly.type
_entity_poly.pdbx_seq_one_letter_code
_entity_poly.pdbx_strand_id
1 'polypeptide(L)'
;MARENHRQHEEAVADETALELLVHGVGGTTPQEMLDDPRTVRVSGDETAAVYRRVEDADAESRPEDYRGKPVPEAYVWCNLTSGDGSRALWLLLLPFMVVNLAHWMRPNARRRSRAVRLYGLLVRLTGLTLTVLFVAAACEVALDLTAWQCAGTPACAQQRSWLGFLSVDAHGAGGWWSQPGRRLALAALVPTALTALLWYLSHRTWSAYESQLPPRHQPEPDDGDASPALGRPGFWYGRRLVARLRAAHTAVG
;
A
#
# COMPACT_ATOMS: atom_id res chain seq x y z
N MET A 1 -25.86 5.68 -39.96
CA MET A 1 -24.61 6.08 -39.28
C MET A 1 -24.73 6.14 -37.76
N ALA A 2 -25.38 7.13 -37.12
CA ALA A 2 -25.41 7.20 -35.64
C ALA A 2 -26.10 5.99 -34.95
N ARG A 3 -27.20 5.47 -35.53
CA ARG A 3 -27.89 4.25 -35.04
C ARG A 3 -27.12 2.94 -35.30
N GLU A 4 -26.18 2.98 -36.22
CA GLU A 4 -25.40 1.81 -36.65
C GLU A 4 -24.15 1.67 -35.78
N ASN A 5 -23.52 2.80 -35.45
CA ASN A 5 -22.47 2.86 -34.43
C ASN A 5 -22.99 2.46 -33.04
N HIS A 6 -24.22 2.84 -32.66
CA HIS A 6 -24.78 2.46 -31.36
C HIS A 6 -25.02 0.94 -31.25
N ARG A 7 -25.49 0.30 -32.33
CA ARG A 7 -25.65 -1.16 -32.42
C ARG A 7 -24.32 -1.90 -32.37
N GLN A 8 -23.31 -1.40 -33.09
CA GLN A 8 -21.97 -2.01 -33.08
C GLN A 8 -21.30 -1.89 -31.70
N HIS A 9 -21.61 -0.84 -30.93
CA HIS A 9 -21.12 -0.67 -29.56
C HIS A 9 -21.83 -1.59 -28.57
N GLU A 10 -23.14 -1.78 -28.70
CA GLU A 10 -23.89 -2.80 -27.94
C GLU A 10 -23.41 -4.22 -28.26
N GLU A 11 -23.11 -4.52 -29.53
CA GLU A 11 -22.56 -5.81 -29.96
C GLU A 11 -21.12 -6.05 -29.47
N ALA A 12 -20.29 -5.02 -29.39
CA ALA A 12 -18.91 -5.12 -28.90
C ALA A 12 -18.82 -5.24 -27.37
N VAL A 13 -19.67 -4.52 -26.62
CA VAL A 13 -19.80 -4.69 -25.16
C VAL A 13 -20.47 -6.03 -24.81
N ALA A 14 -21.31 -6.55 -25.71
CA ALA A 14 -21.90 -7.89 -25.56
C ALA A 14 -20.91 -9.05 -25.81
N ASP A 15 -19.69 -8.78 -26.28
CA ASP A 15 -18.67 -9.80 -26.55
C ASP A 15 -17.71 -10.03 -25.37
N GLU A 16 -17.65 -9.10 -24.40
CA GLU A 16 -16.94 -9.32 -23.14
C GLU A 16 -17.88 -9.87 -22.06
N THR A 17 -17.50 -11.00 -21.47
CA THR A 17 -18.23 -11.62 -20.36
C THR A 17 -18.32 -10.65 -19.18
N ALA A 18 -19.53 -10.22 -18.83
CA ALA A 18 -19.74 -9.36 -17.67
C ALA A 18 -19.34 -10.08 -16.37
N LEU A 19 -18.71 -9.36 -15.43
CA LEU A 19 -18.29 -9.88 -14.13
C LEU A 19 -19.10 -9.22 -13.00
N GLU A 20 -19.51 -10.02 -12.01
CA GLU A 20 -20.13 -9.55 -10.77
C GLU A 20 -19.16 -9.77 -9.60
N LEU A 21 -18.65 -8.69 -9.02
CA LEU A 21 -17.74 -8.79 -7.88
C LEU A 21 -18.50 -8.78 -6.55
N LEU A 22 -18.58 -9.94 -5.91
CA LEU A 22 -19.12 -10.11 -4.57
C LEU A 22 -18.04 -9.76 -3.54
N VAL A 23 -18.37 -8.87 -2.59
CA VAL A 23 -17.44 -8.41 -1.54
C VAL A 23 -18.11 -8.59 -0.19
N HIS A 24 -17.49 -9.39 0.69
CA HIS A 24 -18.01 -9.60 2.03
C HIS A 24 -17.74 -8.41 2.97
N GLY A 25 -18.59 -8.23 3.99
CA GLY A 25 -18.37 -7.28 5.09
C GLY A 25 -17.25 -7.74 6.05
N VAL A 26 -17.19 -7.22 7.27
CA VAL A 26 -16.08 -7.55 8.21
C VAL A 26 -16.17 -8.99 8.77
N GLY A 27 -17.22 -9.74 8.48
CA GLY A 27 -17.53 -11.05 9.09
C GLY A 27 -16.68 -12.24 8.61
N GLY A 28 -15.78 -12.05 7.63
CA GLY A 28 -14.88 -13.12 7.18
C GLY A 28 -15.57 -14.27 6.45
N THR A 29 -16.63 -13.98 5.70
CA THR A 29 -17.38 -14.96 4.89
C THR A 29 -16.46 -15.70 3.91
N THR A 30 -16.67 -17.01 3.79
CA THR A 30 -15.87 -17.86 2.90
C THR A 30 -16.28 -17.69 1.44
N PRO A 31 -15.39 -17.99 0.46
CA PRO A 31 -15.78 -17.91 -0.94
C PRO A 31 -16.91 -18.89 -1.29
N GLN A 32 -17.00 -20.03 -0.60
CA GLN A 32 -18.08 -21.01 -0.79
C GLN A 32 -19.44 -20.44 -0.40
N GLU A 33 -19.51 -19.74 0.74
CA GLU A 33 -20.73 -19.07 1.19
C GLU A 33 -21.10 -17.89 0.29
N MET A 34 -20.12 -17.11 -0.18
CA MET A 34 -20.37 -15.97 -1.08
C MET A 34 -20.90 -16.43 -2.43
N LEU A 35 -20.35 -17.53 -2.97
CA LEU A 35 -20.72 -18.05 -4.28
C LEU A 35 -21.85 -19.09 -4.22
N ASP A 36 -22.32 -19.45 -3.04
CA ASP A 36 -23.29 -20.54 -2.81
C ASP A 36 -22.89 -21.84 -3.54
N ASP A 37 -21.58 -22.16 -3.55
CA ASP A 37 -21.04 -23.37 -4.18
C ASP A 37 -19.87 -23.91 -3.35
N PRO A 38 -19.86 -25.20 -2.96
CA PRO A 38 -18.75 -25.79 -2.20
C PRO A 38 -17.44 -25.90 -3.01
N ARG A 39 -17.50 -25.86 -4.34
CA ARG A 39 -16.38 -26.05 -5.26
C ARG A 39 -15.97 -24.70 -5.83
N THR A 40 -15.06 -24.03 -5.11
CA THR A 40 -14.48 -22.76 -5.54
C THR A 40 -12.99 -22.91 -5.87
N VAL A 41 -12.51 -22.05 -6.77
CA VAL A 41 -11.12 -22.01 -7.24
C VAL A 41 -10.63 -20.58 -7.15
N ARG A 42 -9.38 -20.39 -6.69
CA ARG A 42 -8.71 -19.10 -6.72
C ARG A 42 -8.29 -18.78 -8.15
N VAL A 43 -8.86 -17.73 -8.74
CA VAL A 43 -8.53 -17.27 -10.09
C VAL A 43 -7.43 -16.20 -10.09
N SER A 44 -7.34 -15.40 -9.03
CA SER A 44 -6.28 -14.40 -8.87
C SER A 44 -5.98 -14.09 -7.40
N GLY A 45 -4.84 -13.43 -7.15
CA GLY A 45 -4.39 -13.06 -5.81
C GLY A 45 -3.59 -14.15 -5.10
N ASP A 46 -3.52 -14.05 -3.77
CA ASP A 46 -2.69 -14.89 -2.91
C ASP A 46 -3.46 -15.46 -1.71
N GLU A 47 -2.78 -15.91 -0.66
CA GLU A 47 -3.42 -16.43 0.56
C GLU A 47 -3.96 -15.31 1.48
N THR A 48 -3.56 -14.06 1.23
CA THR A 48 -3.95 -12.90 2.04
C THR A 48 -5.21 -12.23 1.47
N ALA A 49 -5.25 -12.02 0.15
CA ALA A 49 -6.41 -11.51 -0.55
C ALA A 49 -6.48 -12.11 -1.96
N ALA A 50 -7.66 -12.61 -2.32
CA ALA A 50 -7.83 -13.36 -3.55
C ALA A 50 -9.25 -13.26 -4.10
N VAL A 51 -9.35 -13.43 -5.42
CA VAL A 51 -10.61 -13.59 -6.13
C VAL A 51 -10.84 -15.07 -6.39
N TYR A 52 -12.04 -15.53 -6.08
CA TYR A 52 -12.49 -16.89 -6.28
C TYR A 52 -13.67 -16.94 -7.24
N ARG A 53 -13.75 -18.01 -8.00
CA ARG A 53 -14.93 -18.38 -8.81
C ARG A 53 -15.39 -19.79 -8.48
N ARG A 54 -16.59 -20.13 -8.92
CA ARG A 54 -17.04 -21.53 -8.96
C ARG A 54 -16.15 -22.30 -9.94
N VAL A 55 -15.94 -23.59 -9.71
CA VAL A 55 -15.16 -24.45 -10.63
C VAL A 55 -15.73 -24.40 -12.06
N GLU A 56 -17.05 -24.32 -12.20
CA GLU A 56 -17.74 -24.28 -13.50
C GLU A 56 -17.54 -22.96 -14.28
N ASP A 57 -17.18 -21.88 -13.58
CA ASP A 57 -16.99 -20.54 -14.14
C ASP A 57 -15.49 -20.17 -14.27
N ALA A 58 -14.59 -21.12 -14.00
CA ALA A 58 -13.16 -20.88 -14.00
C ALA A 58 -12.61 -20.46 -15.38
N ASP A 59 -13.26 -20.90 -16.46
CA ASP A 59 -12.90 -20.65 -17.85
C ASP A 59 -13.94 -19.80 -18.60
N ALA A 60 -14.74 -19.00 -17.88
CA ALA A 60 -15.87 -18.26 -18.44
C ALA A 60 -15.48 -17.32 -19.59
N GLU A 61 -14.26 -16.76 -19.59
CA GLU A 61 -13.73 -15.94 -20.68
C GLU A 61 -13.42 -16.74 -21.96
N SER A 62 -13.22 -18.06 -21.85
CA SER A 62 -13.04 -18.94 -23.00
C SER A 62 -14.37 -19.40 -23.61
N ARG A 63 -15.49 -19.15 -22.91
CA ARG A 63 -16.86 -19.54 -23.31
C ARG A 63 -17.85 -18.37 -23.17
N PRO A 64 -17.60 -17.22 -23.80
CA PRO A 64 -18.43 -16.01 -23.60
C PRO A 64 -19.90 -16.22 -23.98
N GLU A 65 -20.17 -17.09 -24.95
CA GLU A 65 -21.51 -17.50 -25.38
C GLU A 65 -22.36 -18.08 -24.24
N ASP A 66 -21.75 -18.86 -23.37
CA ASP A 66 -22.43 -19.50 -22.24
C ASP A 66 -22.89 -18.48 -21.19
N TYR A 67 -22.35 -17.26 -21.23
CA TYR A 67 -22.57 -16.18 -20.26
C TYR A 67 -23.21 -14.91 -20.86
N ARG A 68 -23.74 -15.00 -22.10
CA ARG A 68 -24.49 -13.89 -22.69
C ARG A 68 -25.67 -13.47 -21.80
N GLY A 69 -25.66 -12.21 -21.38
CA GLY A 69 -26.72 -11.63 -20.57
C GLY A 69 -26.74 -12.06 -19.09
N LYS A 70 -25.73 -12.81 -18.62
CA LYS A 70 -25.55 -13.11 -17.19
C LYS A 70 -24.11 -12.80 -16.74
N PRO A 71 -23.92 -12.07 -15.64
CA PRO A 71 -22.58 -11.83 -15.13
C PRO A 71 -22.00 -13.11 -14.48
N VAL A 72 -20.69 -13.26 -14.55
CA VAL A 72 -19.95 -14.30 -13.83
C VAL A 72 -19.68 -13.82 -12.41
N PRO A 73 -20.18 -14.51 -11.36
CA PRO A 73 -19.96 -14.11 -9.99
C PRO A 73 -18.52 -14.44 -9.54
N GLU A 74 -17.86 -13.45 -8.95
CA GLU A 74 -16.52 -13.53 -8.39
C GLU A 74 -16.54 -13.14 -6.91
N ALA A 75 -16.04 -14.00 -6.03
CA ALA A 75 -15.92 -13.68 -4.61
C ALA A 75 -14.54 -13.09 -4.31
N TYR A 76 -14.50 -11.83 -3.90
CA TYR A 76 -13.30 -11.21 -3.35
C TYR A 76 -13.21 -11.43 -1.84
N VAL A 77 -12.25 -12.25 -1.44
CA VAL A 77 -11.98 -12.60 -0.05
C VAL A 77 -10.80 -11.81 0.45
N TRP A 78 -11.02 -11.00 1.50
CA TRP A 78 -10.05 -10.03 2.01
C TRP A 78 -9.86 -10.09 3.53
N CYS A 79 -10.56 -11.00 4.21
CA CYS A 79 -10.56 -11.08 5.67
C CYS A 79 -9.16 -11.23 6.28
N ASN A 80 -8.25 -11.95 5.62
CA ASN A 80 -6.88 -12.17 6.08
C ASN A 80 -6.01 -10.88 6.06
N LEU A 81 -6.44 -9.82 5.34
CA LEU A 81 -5.85 -8.47 5.49
C LEU A 81 -6.13 -7.89 6.89
N THR A 82 -7.27 -8.25 7.50
CA THR A 82 -7.78 -7.73 8.78
C THR A 82 -7.84 -8.75 9.93
N SER A 83 -7.58 -10.05 9.68
CA SER A 83 -7.39 -11.10 10.69
C SER A 83 -6.01 -11.76 10.52
N GLY A 84 -5.03 -11.50 11.41
CA GLY A 84 -3.64 -11.92 11.23
C GLY A 84 -2.66 -11.38 12.28
N ASP A 85 -1.50 -12.06 12.33
CA ASP A 85 -0.39 -12.19 13.30
C ASP A 85 0.05 -11.01 14.22
N GLY A 86 0.82 -11.33 15.27
CA GLY A 86 1.29 -10.39 16.31
C GLY A 86 2.16 -9.22 15.81
N SER A 87 2.67 -9.30 14.58
CA SER A 87 3.30 -8.20 13.85
C SER A 87 2.36 -7.01 13.60
N ARG A 88 1.05 -7.17 13.82
CA ARG A 88 0.10 -6.06 13.78
C ARG A 88 0.35 -4.96 14.79
N ALA A 89 0.98 -5.24 15.93
CA ALA A 89 1.32 -4.18 16.87
C ALA A 89 2.25 -3.12 16.23
N LEU A 90 3.11 -3.51 15.28
CA LEU A 90 3.94 -2.57 14.53
C LEU A 90 3.12 -1.61 13.65
N TRP A 91 1.87 -1.95 13.28
CA TRP A 91 1.03 -1.03 12.52
C TRP A 91 0.65 0.23 13.30
N LEU A 92 0.67 0.19 14.64
CA LEU A 92 0.45 1.39 15.44
C LEU A 92 1.50 2.47 15.17
N LEU A 93 2.74 2.09 14.86
CA LEU A 93 3.80 3.03 14.44
C LEU A 93 3.44 3.70 13.10
N LEU A 94 2.74 2.97 12.22
CA LEU A 94 2.33 3.45 10.90
C LEU A 94 0.93 4.06 10.88
N LEU A 95 0.22 4.06 12.01
CA LEU A 95 -1.14 4.60 12.12
C LEU A 95 -1.25 6.05 11.60
N PRO A 96 -0.31 6.98 11.89
CA PRO A 96 -0.38 8.33 11.34
C PRO A 96 -0.38 8.35 9.80
N PHE A 97 0.40 7.46 9.17
CA PHE A 97 0.43 7.31 7.71
C PHE A 97 -0.87 6.73 7.16
N MET A 98 -1.49 5.77 7.86
CA MET A 98 -2.80 5.23 7.49
C MET A 98 -3.87 6.33 7.47
N VAL A 99 -3.87 7.21 8.47
CA VAL A 99 -4.82 8.34 8.54
C VAL A 99 -4.62 9.31 7.37
N VAL A 100 -3.37 9.62 7.00
CA VAL A 100 -3.08 10.47 5.83
C VAL A 100 -3.51 9.79 4.52
N ASN A 101 -3.30 8.48 4.41
CA ASN A 101 -3.77 7.69 3.28
C ASN A 101 -5.30 7.72 3.18
N LEU A 102 -6.02 7.56 4.30
CA LEU A 102 -7.49 7.67 4.33
C LEU A 102 -7.96 9.07 3.94
N ALA A 103 -7.30 10.12 4.45
CA ALA A 103 -7.62 11.50 4.08
C ALA A 103 -7.54 11.71 2.56
N HIS A 104 -6.58 11.11 1.87
CA HIS A 104 -6.52 11.16 0.41
C HIS A 104 -7.82 10.68 -0.27
N TRP A 105 -8.40 9.59 0.24
CA TRP A 105 -9.65 9.02 -0.29
C TRP A 105 -10.90 9.82 0.12
N MET A 106 -10.85 10.58 1.21
CA MET A 106 -11.93 11.47 1.66
C MET A 106 -12.01 12.79 0.86
N ARG A 107 -11.22 12.94 -0.21
CA ARG A 107 -11.14 14.14 -1.04
C ARG A 107 -12.54 14.52 -1.60
N PRO A 108 -13.02 15.77 -1.40
CA PRO A 108 -14.34 16.18 -1.86
C PRO A 108 -14.46 16.16 -3.40
N ASN A 109 -15.58 15.66 -3.91
CA ASN A 109 -15.94 15.66 -5.33
C ASN A 109 -16.42 17.05 -5.80
N ALA A 110 -15.62 18.10 -5.62
CA ALA A 110 -15.98 19.47 -5.97
C ALA A 110 -15.51 19.85 -7.39
N ARG A 111 -16.32 19.51 -8.41
CA ARG A 111 -16.03 19.82 -9.83
C ARG A 111 -15.76 21.33 -10.09
N ARG A 112 -16.42 22.23 -9.35
CA ARG A 112 -16.29 23.69 -9.51
C ARG A 112 -15.12 24.35 -8.76
N ARG A 113 -14.38 23.64 -7.89
CA ARG A 113 -13.30 24.21 -7.06
C ARG A 113 -11.94 23.56 -7.31
N SER A 114 -11.56 23.34 -8.57
CA SER A 114 -10.37 22.58 -8.95
C SER A 114 -9.07 22.98 -8.23
N ARG A 115 -8.86 24.29 -7.97
CA ARG A 115 -7.71 24.80 -7.20
C ARG A 115 -7.68 24.29 -5.75
N ALA A 116 -8.81 24.37 -5.04
CA ALA A 116 -8.91 23.90 -3.66
C ALA A 116 -8.70 22.38 -3.57
N VAL A 117 -9.23 21.63 -4.54
CA VAL A 117 -9.09 20.17 -4.59
C VAL A 117 -7.65 19.75 -4.95
N ARG A 118 -6.90 20.57 -5.71
CA ARG A 118 -5.45 20.39 -5.91
C ARG A 118 -4.64 20.75 -4.66
N LEU A 119 -4.97 21.85 -4.00
CA LEU A 119 -4.33 22.27 -2.75
C LEU A 119 -4.48 21.21 -1.66
N TYR A 120 -5.69 20.67 -1.49
CA TYR A 120 -5.94 19.54 -0.58
C TYR A 120 -5.01 18.36 -0.87
N GLY A 121 -4.94 17.94 -2.14
CA GLY A 121 -4.06 16.84 -2.55
C GLY A 121 -2.56 17.13 -2.36
N LEU A 122 -2.14 18.40 -2.48
CA LEU A 122 -0.77 18.82 -2.16
C LEU A 122 -0.51 18.74 -0.66
N LEU A 123 -1.41 19.29 0.16
CA LEU A 123 -1.27 19.30 1.62
C LEU A 123 -1.21 17.89 2.19
N VAL A 124 -2.09 16.99 1.75
CA VAL A 124 -2.08 15.56 2.17
C VAL A 124 -0.73 14.90 1.86
N ARG A 125 -0.16 15.16 0.66
CA ARG A 125 1.17 14.63 0.29
C ARG A 125 2.29 15.23 1.13
N LEU A 126 2.25 16.54 1.38
CA LEU A 126 3.24 17.21 2.24
C LEU A 126 3.16 16.67 3.67
N THR A 127 1.96 16.46 4.22
CA THR A 127 1.78 15.83 5.54
C THR A 127 2.40 14.44 5.58
N GLY A 128 2.19 13.61 4.55
CA GLY A 128 2.83 12.30 4.44
C GLY A 128 4.36 12.37 4.41
N LEU A 129 4.93 13.32 3.65
CA LEU A 129 6.38 13.54 3.61
C LEU A 129 6.91 14.01 4.96
N THR A 130 6.24 14.96 5.62
CA THR A 130 6.60 15.43 6.96
C THR A 130 6.58 14.30 7.98
N LEU A 131 5.57 13.42 7.94
CA LEU A 131 5.52 12.25 8.82
C LEU A 131 6.71 11.31 8.58
N THR A 132 7.18 11.18 7.34
CA THR A 132 8.37 10.38 7.01
C THR A 132 9.61 10.96 7.65
N VAL A 133 9.81 12.28 7.50
CA VAL A 133 10.93 13.00 8.12
C VAL A 133 10.86 12.87 9.64
N LEU A 134 9.69 13.06 10.25
CA LEU A 134 9.52 12.93 11.70
C LEU A 134 9.79 11.51 12.20
N PHE A 135 9.35 10.50 11.45
CA PHE A 135 9.57 9.10 11.82
C PHE A 135 11.04 8.72 11.80
N VAL A 136 11.77 9.12 10.74
CA VAL A 136 13.23 8.90 10.66
C VAL A 136 13.97 9.77 11.68
N ALA A 137 13.58 11.02 11.88
CA ALA A 137 14.17 11.90 12.87
C ALA A 137 14.01 11.35 14.29
N ALA A 138 12.86 10.77 14.64
CA ALA A 138 12.66 10.11 15.93
C ALA A 138 13.59 8.90 16.10
N ALA A 139 13.81 8.10 15.04
CA ALA A 139 14.79 7.02 15.07
C ALA A 139 16.22 7.55 15.26
N CYS A 140 16.58 8.65 14.59
CA CYS A 140 17.85 9.34 14.79
C CYS A 140 18.01 9.88 16.22
N GLU A 141 16.98 10.51 16.79
CA GLU A 141 16.99 11.04 18.16
C GLU A 141 17.24 9.91 19.17
N VAL A 142 16.51 8.81 19.07
CA VAL A 142 16.66 7.68 19.98
C VAL A 142 18.04 7.03 19.84
N ALA A 143 18.48 6.74 18.61
CA ALA A 143 19.72 6.01 18.37
C ALA A 143 20.98 6.88 18.54
N LEU A 144 21.02 8.03 17.87
CA LEU A 144 22.21 8.89 17.83
C LEU A 144 22.32 9.77 19.07
N ASP A 145 21.25 10.45 19.46
CA ASP A 145 21.30 11.43 20.54
C ASP A 145 21.14 10.75 21.91
N LEU A 146 20.00 10.14 22.20
CA LEU A 146 19.73 9.57 23.52
C LEU A 146 20.67 8.39 23.85
N THR A 147 20.86 7.48 22.89
CA THR A 147 21.62 6.24 23.13
C THR A 147 23.12 6.46 22.95
N ALA A 148 23.57 6.85 21.75
CA ALA A 148 24.99 6.89 21.42
C ALA A 148 25.71 8.14 21.92
N TRP A 149 25.05 9.31 21.94
CA TRP A 149 25.67 10.54 22.43
C TRP A 149 25.54 10.68 23.94
N GLN A 150 24.32 10.68 24.46
CA GLN A 150 24.04 10.96 25.87
C GLN A 150 24.31 9.75 26.77
N CYS A 151 23.66 8.60 26.53
CA CYS A 151 23.77 7.48 27.46
C CYS A 151 25.14 6.79 27.40
N ALA A 152 25.66 6.49 26.21
CA ALA A 152 27.00 5.93 26.07
C ALA A 152 28.11 6.94 26.44
N GLY A 153 27.84 8.25 26.37
CA GLY A 153 28.74 9.29 26.86
C GLY A 153 28.73 9.50 28.38
N THR A 154 27.76 8.92 29.09
CA THR A 154 27.56 9.14 30.52
C THR A 154 27.76 7.83 31.29
N PRO A 155 28.85 7.67 32.07
CA PRO A 155 29.16 6.42 32.77
C PRO A 155 28.01 5.90 33.64
N ALA A 156 27.32 6.79 34.35
CA ALA A 156 26.18 6.43 35.20
C ALA A 156 25.00 5.83 34.40
N CYS A 157 24.75 6.32 33.17
CA CYS A 157 23.71 5.78 32.30
C CYS A 157 24.14 4.41 31.77
N ALA A 158 25.35 4.30 31.23
CA ALA A 158 25.86 3.08 30.63
C ALA A 158 26.02 1.92 31.64
N GLN A 159 26.40 2.19 32.89
CA GLN A 159 26.55 1.15 33.92
C GLN A 159 25.25 0.38 34.20
N GLN A 160 24.09 1.03 34.04
CA GLN A 160 22.78 0.38 34.20
C GLN A 160 22.37 -0.44 32.95
N ARG A 161 23.10 -0.34 31.83
CA ARG A 161 22.79 -0.99 30.55
C ARG A 161 24.03 -1.76 30.06
N SER A 162 24.17 -2.99 30.50
CA SER A 162 25.33 -3.85 30.18
C SER A 162 25.62 -3.98 28.68
N TRP A 163 24.59 -3.94 27.83
CA TRP A 163 24.72 -3.99 26.36
C TRP A 163 25.40 -2.75 25.74
N LEU A 164 25.45 -1.62 26.45
CA LEU A 164 26.16 -0.40 26.04
C LEU A 164 27.63 -0.40 26.45
N GLY A 165 28.10 -1.37 27.23
CA GLY A 165 29.43 -1.35 27.84
C GLY A 165 30.58 -1.17 26.84
N PHE A 166 30.47 -1.75 25.64
CA PHE A 166 31.51 -1.61 24.60
C PHE A 166 31.51 -0.24 23.91
N LEU A 167 30.39 0.50 23.95
CA LEU A 167 30.23 1.85 23.40
C LEU A 167 30.47 2.95 24.45
N SER A 168 30.47 2.58 25.72
CA SER A 168 30.53 3.55 26.81
C SER A 168 31.93 4.00 27.16
N VAL A 169 32.02 5.23 27.66
CA VAL A 169 33.22 5.72 28.35
C VAL A 169 33.20 5.27 29.81
N ASP A 170 34.37 5.05 30.38
CA ASP A 170 34.57 4.78 31.80
C ASP A 170 34.47 6.07 32.65
N ALA A 171 34.59 5.92 33.97
CA ALA A 171 34.50 7.04 34.91
C ALA A 171 35.57 8.14 34.72
N HIS A 172 36.67 7.84 34.00
CA HIS A 172 37.75 8.76 33.69
C HIS A 172 37.62 9.36 32.29
N GLY A 173 36.52 9.08 31.58
CA GLY A 173 36.31 9.52 30.20
C GLY A 173 37.15 8.76 29.16
N ALA A 174 37.87 7.72 29.57
CA ALA A 174 38.58 6.81 28.68
C ALA A 174 37.65 5.67 28.25
N GLY A 175 37.95 5.00 27.15
CA GLY A 175 37.19 3.81 26.76
C GLY A 175 37.82 3.07 25.61
N GLY A 176 37.18 1.98 25.20
CA GLY A 176 37.66 1.12 24.13
C GLY A 176 37.58 1.76 22.74
N TRP A 177 37.96 0.99 21.71
CA TRP A 177 37.94 1.43 20.31
C TRP A 177 36.60 2.03 19.86
N TRP A 178 35.49 1.51 20.36
CA TRP A 178 34.12 1.91 19.99
C TRP A 178 33.56 3.05 20.85
N SER A 179 34.19 3.44 21.96
CA SER A 179 33.70 4.54 22.81
C SER A 179 33.94 5.92 22.22
N GLN A 180 34.82 6.01 21.21
CA GLN A 180 35.12 7.22 20.47
C GLN A 180 33.83 7.83 19.87
N PRO A 181 33.54 9.13 20.08
CA PRO A 181 32.26 9.74 19.70
C PRO A 181 31.86 9.49 18.25
N GLY A 182 32.80 9.63 17.30
CA GLY A 182 32.51 9.39 15.88
C GLY A 182 32.14 7.94 15.58
N ARG A 183 32.74 6.95 16.26
CA ARG A 183 32.53 5.53 15.97
C ARG A 183 31.23 5.00 16.57
N ARG A 184 30.90 5.40 17.80
CA ARG A 184 29.60 5.04 18.39
C ARG A 184 28.43 5.67 17.63
N LEU A 185 28.58 6.91 17.17
CA LEU A 185 27.59 7.56 16.31
C LEU A 185 27.47 6.86 14.95
N ALA A 186 28.60 6.48 14.33
CA ALA A 186 28.58 5.72 13.07
C ALA A 186 27.90 4.36 13.22
N LEU A 187 28.12 3.65 14.34
CA LEU A 187 27.43 2.39 14.61
C LEU A 187 25.93 2.62 14.86
N ALA A 188 25.58 3.65 15.62
CA ALA A 188 24.18 3.96 15.91
C ALA A 188 23.40 4.43 14.67
N ALA A 189 24.08 5.03 13.68
CA ALA A 189 23.48 5.40 12.40
C ALA A 189 22.95 4.20 11.61
N LEU A 190 23.43 2.97 11.91
CA LEU A 190 22.87 1.75 11.32
C LEU A 190 21.37 1.59 11.62
N VAL A 191 20.87 2.10 12.75
CA VAL A 191 19.45 1.99 13.11
C VAL A 191 18.55 2.78 12.15
N PRO A 192 18.67 4.12 12.00
CA PRO A 192 17.87 4.86 11.03
C PRO A 192 18.14 4.41 9.58
N THR A 193 19.38 4.03 9.23
CA THR A 193 19.66 3.49 7.89
C THR A 193 18.95 2.17 7.63
N ALA A 194 18.95 1.24 8.58
CA ALA A 194 18.24 -0.04 8.46
C ALA A 194 16.73 0.17 8.38
N LEU A 195 16.19 1.13 9.15
CA LEU A 195 14.77 1.51 9.09
C LEU A 195 14.39 2.03 7.69
N THR A 196 15.13 3.01 7.15
CA THR A 196 14.88 3.55 5.81
C THR A 196 15.04 2.48 4.72
N ALA A 197 16.06 1.63 4.82
CA ALA A 197 16.27 0.52 3.89
C ALA A 197 15.14 -0.52 3.94
N LEU A 198 14.65 -0.86 5.14
CA LEU A 198 13.52 -1.76 5.34
C LEU A 198 12.24 -1.19 4.73
N LEU A 199 11.93 0.08 5.00
CA LEU A 199 10.74 0.75 4.43
C LEU A 199 10.83 0.83 2.90
N TRP A 200 12.00 1.16 2.36
CA TRP A 200 12.26 1.13 0.93
C TRP A 200 12.03 -0.26 0.34
N TYR A 201 12.58 -1.31 0.96
CA TYR A 201 12.43 -2.69 0.51
C TYR A 201 10.97 -3.12 0.51
N LEU A 202 10.24 -2.87 1.61
CA LEU A 202 8.82 -3.21 1.72
C LEU A 202 7.99 -2.45 0.67
N SER A 203 8.24 -1.16 0.48
CA SER A 203 7.56 -0.35 -0.54
C SER A 203 7.89 -0.78 -1.98
N HIS A 204 9.10 -1.26 -2.22
CA HIS A 204 9.48 -1.81 -3.51
C HIS A 204 8.77 -3.14 -3.79
N ARG A 205 8.77 -4.03 -2.79
CA ARG A 205 8.14 -5.36 -2.88
C ARG A 205 6.65 -5.26 -3.13
N THR A 206 5.93 -4.43 -2.38
CA THR A 206 4.46 -4.27 -2.53
C THR A 206 4.10 -3.66 -3.88
N TRP A 207 4.78 -2.59 -4.30
CA TRP A 207 4.56 -1.98 -5.62
C TRP A 207 4.84 -2.96 -6.77
N SER A 208 5.92 -3.75 -6.67
CA SER A 208 6.23 -4.74 -7.70
C SER A 208 5.19 -5.85 -7.79
N ALA A 209 4.62 -6.27 -6.65
CA ALA A 209 3.63 -7.34 -6.60
C ALA A 209 2.25 -6.89 -7.12
N TYR A 210 1.76 -5.74 -6.67
CA TYR A 210 0.38 -5.31 -6.95
C TYR A 210 0.25 -4.40 -8.18
N GLU A 211 1.30 -3.63 -8.51
CA GLU A 211 1.22 -2.57 -9.53
C GLU A 211 1.86 -2.97 -10.88
N SER A 212 2.30 -4.22 -11.01
CA SER A 212 2.89 -4.79 -12.23
C SER A 212 1.86 -5.34 -13.21
N GLN A 213 0.61 -5.51 -12.77
CA GLN A 213 -0.50 -5.93 -13.62
C GLN A 213 -0.82 -4.81 -14.62
N LEU A 214 -0.58 -5.08 -15.90
CA LEU A 214 -0.90 -4.13 -16.96
C LEU A 214 -2.41 -4.19 -17.21
N PRO A 215 -3.14 -3.06 -17.22
CA PRO A 215 -4.54 -3.09 -17.57
C PRO A 215 -4.71 -3.70 -18.98
N PRO A 216 -5.75 -4.52 -19.21
CA PRO A 216 -6.08 -5.01 -20.53
C PRO A 216 -6.12 -3.85 -21.53
N ARG A 217 -5.59 -4.06 -22.73
CA ARG A 217 -5.62 -3.04 -23.78
C ARG A 217 -7.04 -2.89 -24.30
N HIS A 218 -7.83 -2.03 -23.66
CA HIS A 218 -9.11 -1.61 -24.20
C HIS A 218 -8.89 -0.66 -25.38
N GLN A 219 -9.67 -0.81 -26.44
CA GLN A 219 -9.81 0.23 -27.46
C GLN A 219 -10.35 1.49 -26.76
N PRO A 220 -9.89 2.70 -27.12
CA PRO A 220 -10.41 3.91 -26.52
C PRO A 220 -11.91 4.03 -26.83
N GLU A 221 -12.75 3.75 -25.83
CA GLU A 221 -14.16 4.12 -25.88
C GLU A 221 -14.26 5.65 -26.04
N PRO A 222 -15.21 6.14 -26.84
CA PRO A 222 -15.53 7.56 -26.85
C PRO A 222 -15.87 7.98 -25.41
N ASP A 223 -15.24 9.06 -24.94
CA ASP A 223 -15.54 9.67 -23.64
C ASP A 223 -16.99 10.16 -23.68
N ASP A 224 -17.93 9.30 -23.30
CA ASP A 224 -19.32 9.65 -23.02
C ASP A 224 -19.31 10.56 -21.79
N GLY A 225 -19.07 11.84 -22.07
CA GLY A 225 -18.74 12.85 -21.09
C GLY A 225 -19.64 12.81 -19.85
N ASP A 226 -19.03 13.05 -18.70
CA ASP A 226 -19.64 13.27 -17.36
C ASP A 226 -20.61 12.18 -16.82
N ALA A 227 -20.98 11.15 -17.59
CA ALA A 227 -21.96 10.12 -17.23
C ALA A 227 -21.33 8.85 -16.62
N SER A 228 -20.16 8.42 -17.08
CA SER A 228 -19.53 7.21 -16.54
C SER A 228 -18.89 7.46 -15.16
N PRO A 229 -19.17 6.59 -14.14
CA PRO A 229 -18.54 6.67 -12.83
C PRO A 229 -17.01 6.72 -12.95
N ALA A 230 -16.35 7.54 -12.11
CA ALA A 230 -14.89 7.69 -12.16
C ALA A 230 -14.13 6.36 -12.03
N LEU A 231 -14.70 5.41 -11.27
CA LEU A 231 -14.16 4.06 -11.05
C LEU A 231 -14.14 3.18 -12.32
N GLY A 232 -15.02 3.46 -13.29
CA GLY A 232 -15.12 2.71 -14.54
C GLY A 232 -14.23 3.26 -15.67
N ARG A 233 -13.50 4.35 -15.43
CA ARG A 233 -12.67 4.96 -16.47
C ARG A 233 -11.43 4.09 -16.76
N PRO A 234 -11.07 3.86 -18.03
CA PRO A 234 -9.86 3.12 -18.39
C PRO A 234 -8.61 3.69 -17.69
N GLY A 235 -7.86 2.81 -17.02
CA GLY A 235 -6.65 3.19 -16.30
C GLY A 235 -6.86 3.91 -14.95
N PHE A 236 -8.10 4.07 -14.47
CA PHE A 236 -8.37 4.62 -13.13
C PHE A 236 -7.62 3.86 -12.02
N TRP A 237 -7.62 2.53 -12.11
CA TRP A 237 -6.94 1.63 -11.18
C TRP A 237 -5.45 1.44 -11.45
N TYR A 238 -4.90 2.05 -12.51
CA TYR A 238 -3.51 1.88 -12.90
C TYR A 238 -2.66 3.07 -12.39
N GLY A 239 -2.16 2.95 -11.17
CA GLY A 239 -1.40 3.97 -10.45
C GLY A 239 0.13 3.89 -10.62
N ARG A 240 0.66 2.93 -11.40
CA ARG A 240 2.09 2.56 -11.45
C ARG A 240 3.08 3.71 -11.41
N ARG A 241 2.89 4.72 -12.27
CA ARG A 241 3.80 5.89 -12.34
C ARG A 241 3.66 6.84 -11.16
N LEU A 242 2.43 7.05 -10.67
CA LEU A 242 2.17 7.95 -9.55
C LEU A 242 2.73 7.38 -8.25
N VAL A 243 2.46 6.10 -7.98
CA VAL A 243 2.95 5.38 -6.80
C VAL A 243 4.47 5.30 -6.82
N ALA A 244 5.09 5.04 -7.98
CA ALA A 244 6.55 5.02 -8.12
C ALA A 244 7.21 6.37 -7.76
N ARG A 245 6.63 7.49 -8.22
CA ARG A 245 7.13 8.84 -7.90
C ARG A 245 6.97 9.18 -6.42
N LEU A 246 5.83 8.82 -5.83
CA LEU A 246 5.60 9.03 -4.40
C LEU A 246 6.59 8.23 -3.57
N ARG A 247 6.79 6.94 -3.86
CA ARG A 247 7.81 6.12 -3.18
C ARG A 247 9.19 6.76 -3.24
N ALA A 248 9.61 7.17 -4.44
CA ALA A 248 10.92 7.81 -4.62
C ALA A 248 11.05 9.09 -3.76
N ALA A 249 10.00 9.90 -3.66
CA ALA A 249 10.00 11.08 -2.80
C ALA A 249 10.14 10.73 -1.31
N HIS A 250 9.42 9.70 -0.83
CA HIS A 250 9.54 9.23 0.55
C HIS A 250 10.92 8.66 0.86
N THR A 251 11.50 7.87 -0.05
CA THR A 251 12.86 7.35 0.11
C THR A 251 13.91 8.46 0.07
N ALA A 252 13.68 9.56 -0.64
CA ALA A 252 14.64 10.66 -0.73
C ALA A 252 14.67 11.55 0.53
N VAL A 253 13.57 11.62 1.28
CA VAL A 253 13.46 12.46 2.49
C VAL A 253 13.73 11.69 3.79
N GLY A 254 13.77 10.36 3.72
CA GLY A 254 14.12 9.47 4.84
C GLY A 254 15.54 8.94 4.72
#